data_AF-S4NZ06-F1
#
_entry.id   AF-S4NZ06-F1
#
_cell.length_a   1.000
_cell.length_b   1.000
_cell.length_c   1.000
_cell.angle_alpha   90.00
_cell.angle_beta   90.00
_cell.angle_gamma   90.00
#
_symmetry.space_group_name_H-M   'P 1'
#
loop_
_entity.id
_entity.type
_entity.pdbx_description
1 polymer ?
#
loop_
_entity_poly.entity_id
_entity_poly.type
_entity_poly.pdbx_seq_one_letter_code
_entity_poly.pdbx_strand_id
1 'polypeptide(L)'
;MVKALRGEHSRYDIARRSHNWLKLKKDYLAGVGDTIDAVIIGAYHGRGKRAGVFGGFLLACYDPDTEQFQSLCKVGTGFSDEDLRLLSDRLREHVLDAPRNYYMCCAALAPDVW
;
A
#
# COMPACT_ATOMS: atom_id res chain seq x y z
N MET A 1 3.21 23.50 3.74
CA MET A 1 3.83 23.83 2.42
C MET A 1 5.00 24.75 2.70
N VAL A 2 6.14 24.52 2.07
CA VAL A 2 7.39 25.27 2.28
C VAL A 2 7.74 25.96 0.96
N LYS A 3 8.09 27.25 1.01
CA LYS A 3 8.43 28.07 -0.15
C LYS A 3 9.69 28.90 0.12
N ALA A 4 10.58 28.98 -0.85
CA ALA A 4 11.73 29.88 -0.78
C ALA A 4 11.27 31.35 -0.82
N LEU A 5 11.76 32.16 0.12
CA LEU A 5 11.42 33.59 0.21
C LEU A 5 12.27 34.47 -0.73
N ARG A 6 13.48 34.03 -1.07
CA ARG A 6 14.45 34.77 -1.88
C ARG A 6 15.10 33.86 -2.93
N GLY A 7 15.67 34.44 -3.98
CA GLY A 7 16.34 33.73 -5.07
C GLY A 7 15.43 33.39 -6.25
N GLU A 8 15.97 32.69 -7.23
CA GLU A 8 15.29 32.38 -8.50
C GLU A 8 14.02 31.53 -8.31
N HIS A 9 14.02 30.65 -7.31
CA HIS A 9 12.92 29.73 -7.01
C HIS A 9 11.78 30.35 -6.16
N SER A 10 11.82 31.64 -5.83
CA SER A 10 10.75 32.29 -5.04
C SER A 10 9.59 32.83 -5.89
N ARG A 11 9.78 32.87 -7.22
CA ARG A 11 8.80 33.39 -8.18
C ARG A 11 7.56 32.49 -8.26
N TYR A 12 6.44 33.11 -8.64
CA TYR A 12 5.19 32.42 -8.89
C TYR A 12 5.07 32.12 -10.39
N ASP A 13 5.37 30.88 -10.77
CA ASP A 13 5.28 30.43 -12.17
C ASP A 13 3.88 29.90 -12.45
N ILE A 14 3.02 30.76 -12.99
CA ILE A 14 1.64 30.41 -13.36
C ILE A 14 1.64 29.33 -14.43
N ALA A 15 0.71 28.38 -14.34
CA ALA A 15 0.54 27.26 -15.27
C ALA A 15 1.74 26.30 -15.40
N ARG A 16 2.77 26.42 -14.54
CA ARG A 16 3.92 25.53 -14.50
C ARG A 16 3.91 24.70 -13.22
N ARG A 17 3.92 23.37 -13.35
CA ARG A 17 4.19 22.47 -12.21
C ARG A 17 5.70 22.45 -11.97
N SER A 18 6.18 23.31 -11.06
CA SER A 18 7.57 23.34 -10.61
C SER A 18 7.75 22.73 -9.22
N HIS A 19 8.99 22.44 -8.84
CA HIS A 19 9.35 21.99 -7.49
C HIS A 19 9.65 23.16 -6.52
N ASN A 20 9.31 24.40 -6.91
CA ASN A 20 9.58 25.60 -6.11
C ASN A 20 8.78 25.62 -4.79
N TRP A 21 7.62 24.95 -4.77
CA TRP A 21 6.75 24.87 -3.60
C TRP A 21 6.72 23.43 -3.11
N LEU A 22 7.29 23.19 -1.93
CA LEU A 22 7.46 21.86 -1.37
C LEU A 22 6.29 21.52 -0.45
N LYS A 23 5.71 20.34 -0.65
CA LYS A 23 4.74 19.77 0.28
C LYS A 23 5.51 19.01 1.34
N LEU A 24 5.59 19.58 2.54
CA LEU A 24 5.97 18.85 3.73
C LEU A 24 4.70 18.55 4.51
N LYS A 25 4.42 17.26 4.72
CA LYS A 25 3.29 16.79 5.51
C LYS A 25 3.79 16.03 6.73
N LYS A 26 2.94 15.87 7.74
CA LYS A 26 3.29 15.18 8.98
C LYS A 26 3.62 13.70 8.73
N ASP A 27 2.86 13.05 7.85
CA ASP A 27 3.04 11.66 7.41
C ASP A 27 4.38 11.37 6.71
N TYR A 28 5.16 12.40 6.37
CA TYR A 28 6.49 12.21 5.79
C TYR A 28 7.60 12.10 6.84
N LEU A 29 7.30 12.46 8.09
CA LEU A 29 8.25 12.42 9.19
C LEU A 29 8.18 11.04 9.85
N ALA A 30 9.34 10.40 10.03
CA ALA A 30 9.41 9.11 10.70
C ALA A 30 8.82 9.18 12.12
N GLY A 31 7.95 8.23 12.45
CA GLY A 31 7.27 8.19 13.75
C GLY A 31 6.12 9.17 13.93
N VAL A 32 5.74 9.93 12.88
CA VAL A 32 4.61 10.86 12.91
C VAL A 32 3.60 10.49 11.84
N GLY A 33 2.42 10.08 12.27
CA GLY A 33 1.32 9.66 11.40
C GLY A 33 0.64 8.41 11.94
N ASP A 34 -0.51 8.10 11.38
CA ASP A 34 -1.26 6.91 11.78
C ASP A 34 -0.67 5.69 11.06
N THR A 35 -0.17 4.73 11.84
CA THR A 35 0.30 3.43 11.36
C THR A 35 -0.58 2.34 11.91
N ILE A 36 -0.92 1.36 11.08
CA ILE A 36 -1.79 0.24 11.44
C ILE A 36 -1.06 -1.04 11.09
N ASP A 37 -0.99 -1.97 12.03
CA ASP A 37 -0.54 -3.33 11.78
C ASP A 37 -1.71 -4.13 11.20
N ALA A 38 -1.50 -4.75 10.04
CA ALA A 38 -2.55 -5.47 9.32
C ALA A 38 -2.02 -6.79 8.76
N VAL A 39 -2.92 -7.76 8.61
CA VAL A 39 -2.61 -9.11 8.13
C VAL A 39 -2.87 -9.22 6.64
N ILE A 40 -1.97 -9.88 5.91
CA ILE A 40 -2.17 -10.19 4.50
C ILE A 40 -3.13 -11.38 4.39
N ILE A 41 -4.26 -11.17 3.73
CA ILE A 41 -5.29 -12.21 3.50
C ILE A 41 -5.47 -12.56 2.01
N GLY A 42 -4.63 -11.99 1.14
CA GLY A 42 -4.64 -12.29 -0.27
C GLY A 42 -3.67 -11.41 -1.07
N ALA A 43 -3.49 -11.75 -2.34
CA ALA A 43 -2.55 -11.10 -3.24
C ALA A 43 -3.15 -10.87 -4.63
N TYR A 44 -2.60 -9.88 -5.34
CA TYR A 44 -2.94 -9.56 -6.72
C TYR A 44 -1.74 -9.78 -7.62
N HIS A 45 -1.95 -10.36 -8.79
CA HIS A 45 -0.88 -10.57 -9.75
C HIS A 45 -0.34 -9.23 -10.27
N GLY A 46 0.99 -9.10 -10.24
CA GLY A 46 1.66 -7.93 -10.76
C GLY A 46 1.55 -7.84 -12.28
N ARG A 47 1.45 -6.60 -12.78
CA ARG A 47 1.37 -6.28 -14.20
C ARG A 47 2.57 -5.42 -14.63
N GLY A 48 2.95 -5.47 -15.91
CA GLY A 48 4.04 -4.68 -16.46
C GLY A 48 5.38 -5.00 -15.80
N LYS A 49 6.03 -4.00 -15.19
CA LYS A 49 7.34 -4.16 -14.52
C LYS A 49 7.34 -5.21 -13.39
N ARG A 50 6.17 -5.50 -12.82
CA ARG A 50 5.99 -6.46 -11.72
C ARG A 50 5.36 -7.78 -12.17
N ALA A 51 5.39 -8.07 -13.47
CA ALA A 51 4.94 -9.36 -13.98
C ALA A 51 5.77 -10.50 -13.36
N GLY A 52 5.11 -11.58 -12.95
CA GLY A 52 5.74 -12.75 -12.32
C GLY A 52 5.82 -12.71 -10.79
N VAL A 53 5.55 -11.57 -10.15
CA VAL A 53 5.45 -11.44 -8.69
C VAL A 53 4.06 -10.91 -8.29
N PHE A 54 3.75 -10.92 -6.99
CA PHE A 54 2.55 -10.24 -6.51
C PHE A 54 2.77 -8.73 -6.54
N GLY A 55 1.89 -8.02 -7.25
CA GLY A 55 2.00 -6.57 -7.46
C GLY A 55 1.31 -5.74 -6.38
N GLY A 56 0.47 -6.38 -5.58
CA GLY A 56 -0.17 -5.80 -4.40
C GLY A 56 -0.81 -6.86 -3.54
N PHE A 57 -1.19 -6.48 -2.33
CA PHE A 57 -1.68 -7.35 -1.27
C PHE A 57 -2.99 -6.80 -0.72
N LEU A 58 -3.90 -7.70 -0.35
CA LEU A 58 -5.11 -7.37 0.38
C LEU A 58 -4.81 -7.48 1.87
N LEU A 59 -4.98 -6.38 2.59
CA LEU A 59 -4.78 -6.33 4.04
C LEU A 59 -6.11 -6.40 4.78
N ALA A 60 -6.08 -7.00 5.96
CA ALA A 60 -7.22 -7.09 6.87
C ALA A 60 -6.83 -6.79 8.31
N CYS A 61 -7.79 -6.28 9.07
CA CYS A 61 -7.68 -6.10 10.52
C CYS A 61 -8.46 -7.22 11.23
N TYR A 62 -7.99 -7.66 12.38
CA TYR A 62 -8.69 -8.61 13.22
C TYR A 62 -9.74 -7.90 14.06
N ASP A 63 -10.99 -8.35 13.97
CA ASP A 63 -12.09 -7.90 14.83
C ASP A 63 -12.30 -8.90 15.97
N PRO A 64 -12.01 -8.53 17.23
CA PRO A 64 -12.14 -9.43 18.37
C PRO A 64 -13.59 -9.76 18.73
N ASP A 65 -14.58 -8.95 18.32
CA ASP A 65 -15.99 -9.18 18.67
C ASP A 65 -16.62 -10.25 17.77
N THR A 66 -16.21 -10.29 16.50
CA THR A 66 -16.70 -11.27 15.52
C THR A 66 -15.74 -12.43 15.26
N GLU A 67 -14.51 -12.34 15.78
CA GLU A 67 -13.39 -13.26 15.52
C GLU A 67 -13.06 -13.40 14.02
N GLN A 68 -13.26 -12.33 13.25
CA GLN A 68 -13.07 -12.31 11.80
C GLN A 68 -12.00 -11.32 11.36
N PHE A 69 -11.38 -11.60 10.21
CA PHE A 69 -10.48 -10.68 9.54
C PHE A 69 -11.28 -9.86 8.52
N GLN A 70 -11.37 -8.56 8.77
CA GLN A 70 -12.10 -7.63 7.91
C GLN A 70 -11.15 -6.95 6.92
N SER A 71 -11.47 -7.04 5.62
CA SER A 71 -10.68 -6.41 4.57
C SER A 71 -10.62 -4.88 4.76
N LEU A 72 -9.41 -4.34 4.80
CA LEU A 72 -9.15 -2.91 5.00
C LEU A 72 -8.86 -2.20 3.68
N CYS A 73 -7.75 -2.56 3.04
CA CYS A 73 -7.29 -1.90 1.83
C CYS A 73 -6.35 -2.78 1.01
N LYS A 74 -6.15 -2.36 -0.24
CA LYS A 74 -5.14 -2.91 -1.13
C LYS A 74 -3.86 -2.08 -1.04
N VAL A 75 -2.74 -2.73 -0.80
CA VAL A 75 -1.42 -2.08 -0.77
C VAL A 75 -0.56 -2.59 -1.90
N GLY A 76 -0.03 -1.67 -2.70
CA GLY A 76 0.86 -1.98 -3.83
C GLY A 76 2.11 -1.10 -3.89
N THR A 77 2.35 -0.23 -2.91
CA THR A 77 3.47 0.72 -2.93
C THR A 77 4.12 0.79 -1.56
N GLY A 78 5.40 1.15 -1.49
CA GLY A 78 6.15 1.24 -0.24
C GLY A 78 7.17 0.11 -0.02
N PHE A 79 7.18 -0.90 -0.90
CA PHE A 79 8.17 -1.99 -0.87
C PHE A 79 9.34 -1.71 -1.81
N SER A 80 10.54 -2.15 -1.42
CA SER A 80 11.64 -2.31 -2.37
C SER A 80 11.37 -3.49 -3.32
N ASP A 81 12.05 -3.53 -4.46
CA ASP A 81 11.89 -4.64 -5.41
C ASP A 81 12.38 -5.98 -4.84
N GLU A 82 13.35 -5.94 -3.92
CA GLU A 82 13.86 -7.12 -3.20
C GLU A 82 12.82 -7.64 -2.20
N ASP A 83 12.25 -6.75 -1.38
CA ASP A 83 11.19 -7.11 -0.42
C ASP A 83 9.97 -7.69 -1.12
N LEU A 84 9.59 -7.12 -2.27
CA LEU A 84 8.43 -7.59 -3.03
C LEU A 84 8.63 -9.03 -3.54
N ARG A 85 9.85 -9.37 -3.98
CA ARG A 85 10.19 -10.74 -4.41
C ARG A 85 10.17 -11.69 -3.22
N LEU A 86 10.82 -11.32 -2.12
CA LEU A 86 10.85 -12.13 -0.90
C LEU A 86 9.44 -12.40 -0.36
N LEU A 87 8.61 -11.37 -0.26
CA LEU A 87 7.21 -11.50 0.15
C LEU A 87 6.43 -12.39 -0.80
N SER A 88 6.63 -12.22 -2.11
CA SER A 88 5.94 -13.06 -3.10
C SER A 88 6.31 -14.52 -2.97
N ASP A 89 7.61 -14.82 -2.81
CA ASP A 89 8.09 -16.20 -2.68
C ASP A 89 7.57 -16.85 -1.40
N ARG A 90 7.61 -16.14 -0.27
CA ARG A 90 7.07 -16.62 1.02
C ARG A 90 5.56 -16.86 0.99
N LEU A 91 4.80 -15.95 0.36
CA LEU A 91 3.34 -16.05 0.34
C LEU A 91 2.84 -17.10 -0.64
N ARG A 92 3.61 -17.45 -1.68
CA ARG A 92 3.24 -18.54 -2.62
C ARG A 92 3.05 -19.89 -1.92
N GLU A 93 3.77 -20.14 -0.83
CA GLU A 93 3.64 -21.38 -0.04
C GLU A 93 2.35 -21.43 0.79
N HIS A 94 1.67 -20.30 0.97
CA HIS A 94 0.48 -20.14 1.81
C HIS A 94 -0.80 -19.87 1.01
N VAL A 95 -0.75 -20.07 -0.31
CA VAL A 95 -1.90 -19.84 -1.20
C VAL A 95 -3.03 -20.82 -0.89
N LEU A 96 -4.25 -20.29 -0.88
CA LEU A 96 -5.49 -21.03 -0.65
C LEU A 96 -6.34 -21.04 -1.93
N ASP A 97 -7.04 -22.16 -2.17
CA ASP A 97 -7.97 -22.28 -3.30
C ASP A 97 -9.25 -21.44 -3.10
N ALA A 98 -9.61 -21.18 -1.84
CA ALA A 98 -10.81 -20.45 -1.44
C ALA A 98 -10.58 -19.64 -0.16
N PRO A 99 -11.30 -18.52 0.03
CA PRO A 99 -11.21 -17.75 1.26
C PRO A 99 -11.68 -18.57 2.45
N ARG A 100 -11.06 -18.34 3.61
CA ARG A 100 -11.54 -18.94 4.86
C ARG A 100 -12.84 -18.28 5.31
N ASN A 101 -13.70 -19.02 6.00
CA ASN A 101 -15.00 -18.51 6.46
C ASN A 101 -14.91 -17.29 7.36
N TYR A 102 -13.78 -17.12 8.05
CA TYR A 102 -13.52 -15.99 8.92
C TYR A 102 -12.89 -14.78 8.19
N TYR A 103 -12.75 -14.84 6.86
CA TYR A 103 -12.36 -13.69 6.03
C TYR A 103 -13.59 -12.95 5.57
N MET A 104 -13.79 -11.76 6.10
CA MET A 104 -14.82 -10.84 5.62
C MET A 104 -14.18 -9.93 4.56
N CYS A 105 -14.45 -10.23 3.29
CA CYS A 105 -14.00 -9.42 2.17
C CYS A 105 -15.18 -9.01 1.30
N CYS A 106 -15.24 -7.71 0.95
CA CYS A 106 -16.19 -7.22 -0.03
C CYS A 106 -15.78 -7.69 -1.44
N ALA A 107 -16.75 -8.15 -2.24
CA ALA A 107 -16.50 -8.69 -3.59
C ALA A 107 -15.73 -7.73 -4.51
N ALA A 108 -15.85 -6.41 -4.32
CA ALA A 108 -15.12 -5.41 -5.09
C ALA A 108 -13.60 -5.42 -4.85
N LEU A 109 -13.16 -5.98 -3.72
CA LEU A 109 -11.75 -6.10 -3.32
C LEU A 109 -11.25 -7.54 -3.40
N ALA A 110 -12.00 -8.46 -4.02
CA ALA A 110 -11.56 -9.85 -4.14
C ALA A 110 -10.14 -9.94 -4.75
N PRO A 111 -9.19 -10.60 -4.08
CA PRO A 111 -7.84 -10.80 -4.59
C PRO A 111 -7.85 -11.84 -5.70
N ASP A 112 -6.78 -11.85 -6.50
CA ASP A 112 -6.59 -12.89 -7.53
C ASP A 112 -6.22 -14.23 -6.87
N VAL A 113 -5.55 -14.16 -5.71
CA VAL A 113 -5.05 -15.30 -4.94
C VAL A 113 -5.37 -15.07 -3.46
N TRP A 114 -5.94 -16.05 -2.79
CA TRP A 114 -6.22 -16.03 -1.34
C TRP A 114 -5.03 -16.54 -0.53
#